data_AF-A0A963MQR2-F1
#
_entry.id   AF-A0A963MQR2-F1
#
_cell.length_a   1.000
_cell.length_b   1.000
_cell.length_c   1.000
_cell.angle_alpha   90.00
_cell.angle_beta   90.00
_cell.angle_gamma   90.00
#
_symmetry.space_group_name_H-M   'P 1'
#
loop_
_entity.id
_entity.type
_entity.pdbx_description
1 polymer ?
#
loop_
_entity_poly.entity_id
_entity_poly.type
_entity_poly.pdbx_seq_one_letter_code
_entity_poly.pdbx_strand_id
1 'polypeptide(L)'
;MNISIPPAIQFVKAPNLASAIESIQPHTLLIGQILIKMGKITQEDTEKVLQLQTENQIRFGEAAKQLGLISDIDVTHAMTYQSSGLNQLPKQASNLLELPAINQPDSALTESIRSVRTQLILRGFPSSQNVLAVIGTKQDSGASRFVSNLAVLYSQLGIRTLLIDADLRNPVQHQTFGLTNRLGLSDMLANHSTVTDALVTVESLPNLTVLPAGTRMPHASELLSMPTFKTTHELLAGQFDIVLYDTPGFIESTDALLVASYCDYVLLVVHKNQSRLTDVIAVSKQITDNATAIIGTILVDY
;
A
#
# COMPACT_ATOMS: atom_id res chain seq x y z
N MET A 1 12.20 0.43 83.62
CA MET A 1 11.66 -0.85 83.14
C MET A 1 12.51 -1.29 81.96
N ASN A 2 13.37 -2.27 82.19
CA ASN A 2 14.06 -3.03 81.14
C ASN A 2 13.04 -3.92 80.43
N ILE A 3 13.09 -4.00 79.10
CA ILE A 3 12.57 -5.16 78.40
C ILE A 3 13.69 -5.73 77.54
N SER A 4 14.14 -6.89 78.00
CA SER A 4 15.22 -7.73 77.50
C SER A 4 14.82 -8.40 76.19
N ILE A 5 15.75 -8.49 75.24
CA ILE A 5 15.64 -9.31 74.04
C ILE A 5 15.98 -10.77 74.42
N PRO A 6 15.16 -11.77 74.04
CA PRO A 6 15.56 -13.18 73.99
C PRO A 6 15.99 -13.61 72.57
N PRO A 7 16.74 -14.72 72.44
CA PRO A 7 17.68 -14.97 71.34
C PRO A 7 17.08 -15.65 70.11
N ALA A 8 17.81 -15.51 69.00
CA ALA A 8 17.56 -16.13 67.70
C ALA A 8 17.55 -17.67 67.75
N ILE A 9 16.55 -18.28 67.12
CA ILE A 9 16.52 -19.71 66.78
C ILE A 9 17.04 -19.86 65.35
N GLN A 10 18.11 -20.65 65.19
CA GLN A 10 18.64 -21.12 63.90
C GLN A 10 17.73 -22.20 63.31
N PHE A 11 17.44 -22.10 62.01
CA PHE A 11 17.15 -23.26 61.16
C PHE A 11 18.16 -23.31 60.00
N VAL A 12 18.75 -24.49 59.82
CA VAL A 12 19.82 -24.80 58.86
C VAL A 12 19.25 -25.31 57.53
N LYS A 13 19.87 -24.82 56.44
CA LYS A 13 19.75 -25.05 54.97
C LYS A 13 19.10 -26.35 54.42
N ALA A 14 18.38 -26.16 53.32
CA ALA A 14 18.64 -26.76 52.00
C ALA A 14 18.22 -25.78 50.87
N PRO A 15 18.88 -25.78 49.69
CA PRO A 15 18.85 -24.67 48.74
C PRO A 15 17.62 -24.73 47.84
N ASN A 16 17.07 -23.59 47.38
CA ASN A 16 16.55 -23.54 46.01
C ASN A 16 16.14 -22.17 45.43
N LEU A 17 16.62 -21.99 44.20
CA LEU A 17 15.96 -21.43 43.01
C LEU A 17 15.63 -19.93 42.91
N ALA A 18 15.64 -19.13 43.97
CA ALA A 18 15.33 -17.71 43.84
C ALA A 18 16.45 -16.84 43.24
N SER A 19 17.71 -17.31 43.27
CA SER A 19 18.87 -16.60 42.70
C SER A 19 19.19 -17.00 41.25
N ALA A 20 18.25 -17.64 40.55
CA ALA A 20 18.33 -17.90 39.11
C ALA A 20 17.28 -17.12 38.31
N ILE A 21 16.54 -16.22 38.97
CA ILE A 21 15.45 -15.44 38.37
C ILE A 21 15.98 -14.09 37.80
N GLU A 22 17.29 -13.83 37.89
CA GLU A 22 17.92 -12.59 37.39
C GLU A 22 18.62 -12.70 36.02
N SER A 23 18.37 -13.74 35.20
CA SER A 23 18.99 -13.84 33.87
C SER A 23 18.08 -14.17 32.69
N ILE A 24 16.76 -14.05 32.84
CA ILE A 24 15.83 -14.20 31.72
C ILE A 24 15.36 -12.81 31.28
N GLN A 25 16.10 -12.23 30.33
CA GLN A 25 15.65 -11.07 29.55
C GLN A 25 14.35 -11.44 28.80
N PRO A 26 13.23 -10.72 29.01
CA PRO A 26 11.96 -11.07 28.40
C PRO A 26 11.81 -10.42 27.01
N HIS A 27 12.76 -10.58 26.09
CA HIS A 27 12.63 -10.08 24.71
C HIS A 27 13.39 -10.97 23.71
N THR A 28 12.85 -12.16 23.40
CA THR A 28 13.33 -12.96 22.25
C THR A 28 12.18 -13.78 21.68
N LEU A 29 11.35 -13.15 20.85
CA LEU A 29 10.58 -13.89 19.86
C LEU A 29 11.60 -14.47 18.87
N LEU A 30 11.86 -15.78 18.92
CA LEU A 30 12.85 -16.43 18.07
C LEU A 30 12.51 -16.20 16.60
N ILE A 31 13.50 -15.77 15.81
CA ILE A 31 13.40 -15.42 14.38
C ILE A 31 12.58 -16.40 13.52
N GLY A 32 12.59 -17.71 13.84
CA GLY A 32 11.78 -18.71 13.14
C GLY A 32 10.26 -18.48 13.26
N GLN A 33 9.77 -18.07 14.43
CA GLN A 33 8.35 -17.74 14.62
C GLN A 33 7.94 -16.51 13.81
N ILE A 34 8.86 -15.55 13.67
CA ILE A 34 8.65 -14.35 12.87
C ILE A 34 8.56 -14.72 11.39
N LEU A 35 9.46 -15.59 10.91
CA LEU A 35 9.45 -16.05 9.51
C LEU A 35 8.19 -16.85 9.16
N ILE A 36 7.66 -17.66 10.10
CA ILE A 36 6.35 -18.32 9.94
C ILE A 36 5.23 -17.28 9.85
N LYS A 37 5.18 -16.30 10.77
CA LYS A 37 4.18 -15.22 10.73
C LYS A 37 4.24 -14.39 9.45
N MET A 38 5.44 -14.21 8.89
CA MET A 38 5.64 -13.53 7.62
C MET A 38 5.22 -14.38 6.40
N GLY A 39 4.93 -15.66 6.58
CA GLY A 39 4.58 -16.61 5.52
C GLY A 39 5.78 -17.03 4.67
N LYS A 40 7.01 -16.90 5.21
CA LYS A 40 8.25 -17.20 4.48
C LYS A 40 8.68 -18.66 4.59
N ILE A 41 8.32 -19.31 5.69
CA ILE A 41 8.59 -20.72 5.94
C ILE A 41 7.37 -21.36 6.59
N THR A 42 7.15 -22.65 6.36
CA THR A 42 6.10 -23.42 7.03
C THR A 42 6.60 -23.98 8.37
N GLN A 43 5.68 -24.58 9.13
CA GLN A 43 6.05 -25.30 10.36
C GLN A 43 6.91 -26.53 10.04
N GLU A 44 6.66 -27.23 8.93
CA GLU A 44 7.47 -28.36 8.47
C GLU A 44 8.89 -27.92 8.07
N ASP A 45 9.01 -26.78 7.39
CA ASP A 45 10.31 -26.20 7.02
C ASP A 45 11.15 -25.84 8.25
N THR A 46 10.48 -25.43 9.34
CA THR A 46 11.15 -25.03 10.58
C THR A 46 11.91 -26.19 11.22
N GLU A 47 11.37 -27.41 11.15
CA GLU A 47 12.03 -28.61 11.67
C GLU A 47 13.34 -28.89 10.90
N LYS A 48 13.30 -28.78 9.56
CA LYS A 48 14.47 -28.93 8.69
C LYS A 48 15.54 -27.87 8.97
N VAL A 49 15.11 -26.62 9.21
CA VAL A 49 16.03 -25.53 9.56
C VAL A 49 16.68 -25.74 10.92
N LEU A 50 15.92 -26.16 11.94
CA LEU A 50 16.44 -26.43 13.29
C LEU A 50 17.45 -27.59 13.31
N GLN A 51 17.20 -28.62 12.50
CA GLN A 51 18.13 -29.72 12.33
C GLN A 51 19.48 -29.21 11.75
N LEU A 52 19.44 -28.51 10.62
CA LEU A 52 20.66 -27.98 9.98
C LEU A 52 21.38 -26.96 10.86
N GLN A 53 20.62 -26.15 11.61
CA GLN A 53 21.16 -25.19 12.58
C GLN A 53 21.99 -25.90 13.66
N THR A 54 21.48 -27.01 14.20
CA THR A 54 22.13 -27.78 15.27
C THR A 54 23.34 -28.54 14.74
N GLU A 55 23.21 -29.17 13.57
CA GLU A 55 24.28 -29.93 12.91
C GLU A 55 25.49 -29.06 12.56
N ASN A 56 25.24 -27.85 12.02
CA ASN A 56 26.30 -26.96 11.54
C ASN A 56 26.67 -25.85 12.53
N GLN A 57 26.01 -25.76 13.69
CA GLN A 57 26.19 -24.71 14.69
C GLN A 57 26.08 -23.28 14.14
N ILE A 58 25.23 -23.08 13.13
CA ILE A 58 24.99 -21.79 12.47
C ILE A 58 23.74 -21.10 13.03
N ARG A 59 23.49 -19.85 12.63
CA ARG A 59 22.27 -19.13 13.03
C ARG A 59 21.05 -19.62 12.24
N PHE A 60 19.86 -19.59 12.84
CA PHE A 60 18.62 -20.05 12.20
C PHE A 60 18.39 -19.44 10.80
N GLY A 61 18.56 -18.13 10.66
CA GLY A 61 18.41 -17.45 9.35
C GLY A 61 19.44 -17.90 8.31
N GLU A 62 20.63 -18.29 8.74
CA GLU A 62 21.68 -18.82 7.86
C GLU A 62 21.37 -20.25 7.40
N ALA A 63 20.90 -21.10 8.31
CA ALA A 63 20.43 -22.44 7.98
C ALA A 63 19.25 -22.40 7.00
N ALA A 64 18.27 -21.51 7.21
CA ALA A 64 17.14 -21.35 6.30
C ALA A 64 17.54 -20.84 4.90
N LYS A 65 18.56 -19.97 4.83
CA LYS A 65 19.16 -19.56 3.55
C LYS A 65 19.85 -20.71 2.83
N GLN A 66 20.63 -21.52 3.55
CA GLN A 66 21.32 -22.67 2.97
C GLN A 66 20.34 -23.72 2.40
N LEU A 67 19.17 -23.84 3.03
CA LEU A 67 18.07 -24.68 2.52
C LEU A 67 17.30 -24.03 1.36
N GLY A 68 17.64 -22.81 0.94
CA GLY A 68 16.97 -22.08 -0.15
C GLY A 68 15.56 -21.60 0.20
N LEU A 69 15.18 -21.63 1.48
CA LEU A 69 13.83 -21.30 1.94
C LEU A 69 13.61 -19.79 2.05
N ILE A 70 14.68 -19.02 2.32
CA ILE A 70 14.62 -17.57 2.53
C ILE A 70 15.85 -16.87 1.94
N SER A 71 15.74 -15.57 1.68
CA SER A 71 16.82 -14.71 1.21
C SER A 71 17.45 -13.85 2.33
N ASP A 72 18.57 -13.18 2.04
CA ASP A 72 19.17 -12.19 2.96
C ASP A 72 18.22 -11.06 3.35
N ILE A 73 17.35 -10.67 2.43
CA ILE A 73 16.32 -9.64 2.66
C ILE A 73 15.32 -10.14 3.69
N ASP A 74 14.92 -11.41 3.62
CA ASP A 74 13.96 -12.01 4.56
C ASP A 74 14.53 -12.13 5.97
N VAL A 75 15.82 -12.48 6.11
CA VAL A 75 16.51 -12.50 7.42
C VAL A 75 16.59 -11.10 8.00
N THR A 76 16.94 -10.11 7.18
CA THR A 76 17.03 -8.70 7.60
C THR A 76 15.67 -8.18 8.07
N HIS A 77 14.60 -8.51 7.33
CA HIS A 77 13.23 -8.17 7.72
C HIS A 77 12.80 -8.85 9.02
N ALA A 78 13.11 -10.14 9.20
CA ALA A 78 12.77 -10.86 10.43
C ALA A 78 13.53 -10.33 11.65
N MET A 79 14.80 -9.96 11.49
CA MET A 79 15.61 -9.33 12.55
C MET A 79 15.12 -7.93 12.92
N THR A 80 14.67 -7.15 11.92
CA THR A 80 14.05 -5.83 12.14
C THR A 80 12.73 -5.98 12.92
N TYR A 81 11.96 -7.02 12.64
CA TYR A 81 10.73 -7.35 13.37
C TYR A 81 11.02 -7.78 14.81
N GLN A 82 12.12 -8.50 15.03
CA GLN A 82 12.57 -8.95 16.35
C GLN A 82 13.05 -7.80 17.24
N SER A 83 13.75 -6.81 16.68
CA SER A 83 14.26 -5.65 17.42
C SER A 83 13.19 -4.60 17.75
N SER A 84 12.07 -4.58 17.02
CA SER A 84 11.09 -3.48 17.08
C SER A 84 9.89 -3.72 18.01
N GLY A 85 9.82 -4.85 18.73
CA GLY A 85 8.84 -5.06 19.81
C GLY A 85 7.37 -4.81 19.46
N LEU A 86 6.67 -5.83 18.96
CA LEU A 86 5.20 -6.04 18.95
C LEU A 86 4.20 -4.92 18.58
N ASN A 87 4.56 -3.70 18.20
CA ASN A 87 3.58 -2.66 17.85
C ASN A 87 3.89 -1.79 16.63
N GLN A 88 4.82 -2.20 15.77
CA GLN A 88 4.96 -1.57 14.46
C GLN A 88 5.10 -2.66 13.40
N LEU A 89 4.00 -2.85 12.64
CA LEU A 89 4.09 -3.43 11.30
C LEU A 89 5.25 -2.74 10.57
N PRO A 90 6.03 -3.47 9.75
CA PRO A 90 7.20 -2.89 9.11
C PRO A 90 6.75 -1.68 8.31
N LYS A 91 7.19 -0.48 8.74
CA LYS A 91 7.29 0.67 7.86
C LYS A 91 8.25 0.29 6.75
N GLN A 92 7.76 -0.36 5.69
CA GLN A 92 8.12 0.14 4.37
C GLN A 92 7.80 1.62 4.47
N ALA A 93 8.83 2.47 4.42
CA ALA A 93 8.68 3.91 4.65
C ALA A 93 7.42 4.37 3.91
N SER A 94 6.37 4.72 4.65
CA SER A 94 5.14 5.19 4.04
C SER A 94 5.52 6.45 3.29
N ASN A 95 5.49 6.42 1.96
CA ASN A 95 5.68 7.63 1.14
C ASN A 95 4.53 8.62 1.31
N LEU A 96 3.64 8.44 2.29
CA LEU A 96 2.82 9.50 2.88
C LEU A 96 3.68 10.72 3.24
N LEU A 97 4.92 10.51 3.65
CA LEU A 97 5.95 11.54 3.88
C LEU A 97 6.44 12.22 2.59
N GLU A 98 6.03 11.78 1.40
CA GLU A 98 6.35 12.35 0.10
C GLU A 98 5.13 12.97 -0.61
N LEU A 99 3.92 12.83 -0.05
CA LEU A 99 2.70 13.47 -0.54
C LEU A 99 2.59 14.91 0.01
N PRO A 100 2.77 15.96 -0.81
CA PRO A 100 2.63 17.36 -0.40
C PRO A 100 1.34 17.67 0.39
N ALA A 101 0.23 17.03 0.03
CA ALA A 101 -1.06 17.21 0.69
C ALA A 101 -1.07 16.78 2.17
N ILE A 102 -0.11 15.96 2.60
CA ILE A 102 0.05 15.48 3.98
C ILE A 102 1.26 16.14 4.66
N ASN A 103 2.44 16.11 4.01
CA ASN A 103 3.70 16.51 4.65
C ASN A 103 3.99 18.03 4.52
N GLN A 104 3.39 18.70 3.53
CA GLN A 104 3.60 20.11 3.20
C GLN A 104 2.26 20.78 2.86
N PRO A 105 1.27 20.74 3.77
CA PRO A 105 -0.09 21.18 3.46
C PRO A 105 -0.16 22.65 3.04
N ASP A 106 0.72 23.50 3.56
CA ASP A 106 0.71 24.94 3.27
C ASP A 106 1.61 25.32 2.08
N SER A 107 2.15 24.34 1.36
CA SER A 107 2.99 24.62 0.18
C SER A 107 2.19 25.14 -1.01
N ALA A 108 2.85 25.92 -1.87
CA ALA A 108 2.27 26.40 -3.12
C ALA A 108 1.85 25.24 -4.06
N LEU A 109 2.56 24.12 -3.99
CA LEU A 109 2.21 22.90 -4.73
C LEU A 109 0.87 22.34 -4.23
N THR A 110 0.71 22.15 -2.92
CA THR A 110 -0.54 21.68 -2.34
C THR A 110 -1.70 22.63 -2.65
N GLU A 111 -1.46 23.95 -2.59
CA GLU A 111 -2.48 24.94 -2.95
C GLU A 111 -2.89 24.88 -4.42
N SER A 112 -1.95 24.58 -5.32
CA SER A 112 -2.24 24.36 -6.74
C SER A 112 -3.14 23.14 -6.95
N ILE A 113 -2.89 22.04 -6.22
CA ILE A 113 -3.74 20.84 -6.28
C ILE A 113 -5.12 21.11 -5.65
N ARG A 114 -5.20 21.91 -4.56
CA ARG A 114 -6.49 22.38 -4.00
C ARG A 114 -7.28 23.19 -5.01
N SER A 115 -6.62 24.06 -5.77
CA SER A 115 -7.26 24.81 -6.85
C SER A 115 -7.84 23.89 -7.92
N VAL A 116 -7.13 22.82 -8.30
CA VAL A 116 -7.67 21.80 -9.22
C VAL A 116 -8.89 21.11 -8.63
N ARG A 117 -8.83 20.65 -7.38
CA ARG A 117 -9.98 20.04 -6.68
C ARG A 117 -11.19 20.98 -6.68
N THR A 118 -11.01 22.25 -6.31
CA THR A 118 -12.08 23.25 -6.31
C THR A 118 -12.67 23.45 -7.71
N GLN A 119 -11.82 23.49 -8.74
CA GLN A 119 -12.24 23.60 -10.13
C GLN A 119 -13.02 22.38 -10.64
N LEU A 120 -12.73 21.18 -10.14
CA LEU A 120 -13.51 19.97 -10.41
C LEU A 120 -14.87 20.03 -9.71
N ILE A 121 -14.91 20.43 -8.44
CA ILE A 121 -16.15 20.63 -7.67
C ILE A 121 -17.07 21.65 -8.35
N LEU A 122 -16.52 22.79 -8.80
CA LEU A 122 -17.28 23.83 -9.51
C LEU A 122 -17.83 23.37 -10.87
N ARG A 123 -17.20 22.35 -11.47
CA ARG A 123 -17.72 21.68 -12.68
C ARG A 123 -18.73 20.58 -12.37
N GLY A 124 -19.08 20.39 -11.10
CA GLY A 124 -20.05 19.40 -10.65
C GLY A 124 -19.46 18.02 -10.38
N PHE A 125 -18.17 17.93 -10.02
CA PHE A 125 -17.52 16.66 -9.69
C PHE A 125 -17.07 16.60 -8.22
N PRO A 126 -17.58 15.68 -7.40
CA PRO A 126 -18.54 14.62 -7.75
C PRO A 126 -19.99 15.11 -7.85
N SER A 127 -20.79 14.43 -8.69
CA SER A 127 -22.27 14.52 -8.73
C SER A 127 -22.87 13.14 -9.03
N SER A 128 -23.86 13.01 -9.93
CA SER A 128 -24.26 11.70 -10.47
C SER A 128 -23.15 11.04 -11.30
N GLN A 129 -22.19 11.84 -11.75
CA GLN A 129 -20.93 11.40 -12.34
C GLN A 129 -19.84 11.61 -11.30
N ASN A 130 -19.25 10.52 -10.85
CA ASN A 130 -18.34 10.50 -9.72
C ASN A 130 -17.07 9.67 -9.96
N VAL A 131 -16.86 9.17 -11.18
CA VAL A 131 -15.69 8.37 -11.53
C VAL A 131 -14.74 9.11 -12.48
N LEU A 132 -13.50 9.29 -12.03
CA LEU A 132 -12.45 9.99 -12.78
C LEU A 132 -11.23 9.09 -12.99
N ALA A 133 -10.84 8.88 -14.23
CA ALA A 133 -9.53 8.34 -14.55
C ALA A 133 -8.50 9.46 -14.61
N VAL A 134 -7.38 9.31 -13.91
CA VAL A 134 -6.23 10.20 -14.01
C VAL A 134 -5.16 9.52 -14.85
N ILE A 135 -4.92 10.07 -16.03
CA ILE A 135 -4.10 9.44 -17.06
C ILE A 135 -2.87 10.29 -17.32
N GLY A 136 -1.70 9.68 -17.24
CA GLY A 136 -0.45 10.26 -17.68
C GLY A 136 -0.15 9.98 -19.15
N THR A 137 0.52 10.89 -19.85
CA THR A 137 0.92 10.61 -21.24
C THR A 137 1.87 9.42 -21.36
N LYS A 138 2.72 9.22 -20.35
CA LYS A 138 3.74 8.16 -20.27
C LYS A 138 3.92 7.69 -18.83
N GLN A 139 4.65 6.60 -18.63
CA GLN A 139 5.08 6.18 -17.29
C GLN A 139 5.89 7.31 -16.63
N ASP A 140 5.77 7.42 -15.31
CA ASP A 140 6.47 8.43 -14.49
C ASP A 140 6.17 9.89 -14.86
N SER A 141 5.04 10.14 -15.53
CA SER A 141 4.54 11.50 -15.83
C SER A 141 4.02 12.26 -14.60
N GLY A 142 4.05 11.65 -13.41
CA GLY A 142 3.55 12.23 -12.17
C GLY A 142 2.04 12.08 -11.97
N ALA A 143 1.34 11.35 -12.83
CA ALA A 143 -0.11 11.10 -12.72
C ALA A 143 -0.48 10.39 -11.41
N SER A 144 0.21 9.29 -11.08
CA SER A 144 0.00 8.54 -9.83
C SER A 144 0.18 9.42 -8.59
N ARG A 145 1.27 10.21 -8.54
CA ARG A 145 1.52 11.16 -7.44
C ARG A 145 0.44 12.24 -7.37
N PHE A 146 0.02 12.76 -8.52
CA PHE A 146 -1.03 13.77 -8.59
C PHE A 146 -2.37 13.23 -8.07
N VAL A 147 -2.80 12.05 -8.53
CA VAL A 147 -4.08 11.46 -8.11
C VAL A 147 -4.08 11.07 -6.63
N SER A 148 -2.95 10.59 -6.07
CA SER A 148 -2.85 10.34 -4.62
C SER A 148 -3.06 11.62 -3.81
N ASN A 149 -2.43 12.75 -4.20
CA ASN A 149 -2.65 14.02 -3.52
C ASN A 149 -4.07 14.54 -3.69
N LEU A 150 -4.64 14.40 -4.89
CA LEU A 150 -6.03 14.77 -5.15
C LEU A 150 -6.99 13.97 -4.27
N ALA A 151 -6.78 12.66 -4.12
CA ALA A 151 -7.57 11.78 -3.28
C ALA A 151 -7.51 12.19 -1.80
N VAL A 152 -6.30 12.49 -1.29
CA VAL A 152 -6.12 13.04 0.06
C VAL A 152 -6.93 14.33 0.23
N LEU A 153 -6.82 15.26 -0.71
CA LEU A 153 -7.51 16.55 -0.61
C LEU A 153 -9.04 16.41 -0.69
N TYR A 154 -9.59 15.48 -1.47
CA TYR A 154 -11.04 15.19 -1.42
C TYR A 154 -11.44 14.60 -0.06
N SER A 155 -10.70 13.61 0.44
CA SER A 155 -11.00 12.97 1.73
C SER A 155 -10.96 13.93 2.93
N GLN A 156 -10.08 14.93 2.90
CA GLN A 156 -9.98 15.98 3.93
C GLN A 156 -11.21 16.89 3.97
N LEU A 157 -12.02 16.94 2.91
CA LEU A 157 -13.31 17.64 2.91
C LEU A 157 -14.46 16.81 3.48
N GLY A 158 -14.20 15.58 3.94
CA GLY A 158 -15.24 14.65 4.39
C GLY A 158 -15.88 13.83 3.27
N ILE A 159 -15.41 13.97 2.02
CA ILE A 159 -15.96 13.26 0.86
C ILE A 159 -15.45 11.82 0.89
N ARG A 160 -16.36 10.84 0.83
CA ARG A 160 -16.00 9.41 0.81
C ARG A 160 -15.30 9.10 -0.51
N THR A 161 -13.99 8.99 -0.44
CA THR A 161 -13.09 8.94 -1.60
C THR A 161 -12.50 7.55 -1.73
N LEU A 162 -12.65 6.95 -2.91
CA LEU A 162 -11.95 5.72 -3.26
C LEU A 162 -10.85 6.03 -4.27
N LEU A 163 -9.63 5.59 -3.98
CA LEU A 163 -8.51 5.58 -4.92
C LEU A 163 -8.23 4.14 -5.35
N ILE A 164 -8.29 3.87 -6.66
CA ILE A 164 -8.05 2.55 -7.23
C ILE A 164 -6.74 2.58 -8.02
N ASP A 165 -5.81 1.70 -7.68
CA ASP A 165 -4.60 1.48 -8.47
C ASP A 165 -4.89 0.49 -9.60
N ALA A 166 -5.16 1.02 -10.80
CA ALA A 166 -5.39 0.22 -12.00
C ALA A 166 -4.14 0.09 -12.89
N ASP A 167 -2.96 0.55 -12.44
CA ASP A 167 -1.69 0.12 -13.02
C ASP A 167 -1.30 -1.25 -12.46
N LEU A 168 -1.96 -2.30 -12.96
CA LEU A 168 -1.67 -3.69 -12.56
C LEU A 168 -0.26 -4.14 -12.98
N ARG A 169 0.43 -3.39 -13.84
CA ARG A 169 1.76 -3.71 -14.34
C ARG A 169 2.84 -3.11 -13.44
N ASN A 170 2.69 -1.88 -12.97
CA ASN A 170 3.68 -1.19 -12.15
C ASN A 170 3.00 -0.43 -11.00
N PRO A 171 2.32 -1.13 -10.07
CA PRO A 171 1.50 -0.48 -9.06
C PRO A 171 2.34 0.25 -8.02
N VAL A 172 1.88 1.44 -7.62
CA VAL A 172 2.62 2.34 -6.73
C VAL A 172 1.79 2.87 -5.56
N GLN A 173 0.46 2.73 -5.59
CA GLN A 173 -0.39 3.34 -4.56
C GLN A 173 -0.22 2.66 -3.20
N HIS A 174 -0.02 1.33 -3.18
CA HIS A 174 0.26 0.62 -1.94
C HIS A 174 1.53 1.14 -1.24
N GLN A 175 2.59 1.45 -1.99
CA GLN A 175 3.82 2.03 -1.44
C GLN A 175 3.59 3.47 -0.97
N THR A 176 2.85 4.23 -1.77
CA THR A 176 2.46 5.62 -1.48
C THR A 176 1.73 5.72 -0.14
N PHE A 177 0.80 4.81 0.13
CA PHE A 177 0.00 4.82 1.36
C PHE A 177 0.51 3.90 2.47
N GLY A 178 1.63 3.19 2.27
CA GLY A 178 2.19 2.25 3.26
C GLY A 178 1.32 1.02 3.52
N LEU A 179 0.64 0.53 2.48
CA LEU A 179 -0.32 -0.58 2.53
C LEU A 179 0.29 -1.88 1.99
N THR A 180 -0.30 -3.01 2.37
CA THR A 180 0.03 -4.30 1.74
C THR A 180 -0.61 -4.41 0.37
N ASN A 181 0.08 -5.03 -0.60
CA ASN A 181 -0.43 -5.27 -1.95
C ASN A 181 -0.69 -6.77 -2.23
N ARG A 182 -1.08 -7.52 -1.20
CA ARG A 182 -1.31 -8.98 -1.31
C ARG A 182 -2.67 -9.31 -1.95
N LEU A 183 -3.65 -8.45 -1.70
CA LEU A 183 -5.00 -8.52 -2.26
C LEU A 183 -5.30 -7.14 -2.85
N GLY A 184 -5.92 -7.11 -4.02
CA GLY A 184 -6.27 -5.86 -4.69
C GLY A 184 -7.14 -6.10 -5.91
N LEU A 185 -7.18 -5.11 -6.81
CA LEU A 185 -8.00 -5.12 -8.01
C LEU A 185 -7.77 -6.39 -8.85
N SER A 186 -6.53 -6.78 -9.14
CA SER A 186 -6.25 -7.97 -9.95
C SER A 186 -6.78 -9.26 -9.31
N ASP A 187 -6.61 -9.41 -7.99
CA ASP A 187 -7.06 -10.59 -7.24
C ASP A 187 -8.59 -10.66 -7.18
N MET A 188 -9.27 -9.51 -7.10
CA MET A 188 -10.73 -9.43 -7.20
C MET A 188 -11.22 -9.84 -8.60
N LEU A 189 -10.58 -9.33 -9.66
CA LEU A 189 -10.97 -9.65 -11.04
C LEU A 189 -10.73 -11.11 -11.39
N ALA A 190 -9.74 -11.74 -10.77
CA ALA A 190 -9.44 -13.17 -10.89
C ALA A 190 -10.30 -14.06 -9.95
N ASN A 191 -11.25 -13.50 -9.21
CA ASN A 191 -12.10 -14.19 -8.21
C ASN A 191 -11.29 -14.88 -7.09
N HIS A 192 -10.14 -14.33 -6.72
CA HIS A 192 -9.31 -14.81 -5.62
C HIS A 192 -9.56 -14.07 -4.30
N SER A 193 -10.37 -13.00 -4.30
CA SER A 193 -10.74 -12.25 -3.09
C SER A 193 -12.09 -11.56 -3.22
N THR A 194 -12.69 -11.19 -2.10
CA THR A 194 -13.91 -10.37 -2.09
C THR A 194 -13.57 -8.88 -2.08
N VAL A 195 -14.53 -8.05 -2.52
CA VAL A 195 -14.40 -6.58 -2.52
C VAL A 195 -14.03 -6.04 -1.13
N THR A 196 -14.65 -6.58 -0.08
CA THR A 196 -14.43 -6.13 1.30
C THR A 196 -13.03 -6.47 1.81
N ASP A 197 -12.41 -7.54 1.33
CA ASP A 197 -11.09 -7.96 1.79
C ASP A 197 -9.95 -7.12 1.16
N ALA A 198 -10.20 -6.55 -0.02
CA ALA A 198 -9.20 -5.82 -0.80
C ALA A 198 -9.22 -4.31 -0.56
N LEU A 199 -10.31 -3.75 -0.04
CA LEU A 199 -10.43 -2.33 0.28
C LEU A 199 -9.74 -2.01 1.61
N VAL A 200 -8.87 -1.00 1.60
CA VAL A 200 -8.10 -0.58 2.78
C VAL A 200 -8.35 0.90 3.08
N THR A 201 -9.02 1.19 4.19
CA THR A 201 -9.16 2.58 4.68
C THR A 201 -7.84 3.05 5.28
N VAL A 202 -7.39 4.24 4.88
CA VAL A 202 -6.15 4.84 5.39
C VAL A 202 -6.39 5.35 6.81
N GLU A 203 -5.64 4.83 7.79
CA GLU A 203 -5.86 5.09 9.23
C GLU A 203 -5.89 6.59 9.58
N SER A 204 -5.00 7.38 8.98
CA SER A 204 -4.91 8.84 9.21
C SER A 204 -5.93 9.66 8.42
N LEU A 205 -6.68 9.05 7.50
CA LEU A 205 -7.61 9.70 6.57
C LEU A 205 -8.89 8.85 6.47
N PRO A 206 -9.83 8.96 7.43
CA PRO A 206 -10.97 8.05 7.54
C PRO A 206 -11.94 8.07 6.35
N ASN A 207 -11.91 9.13 5.54
CA ASN A 207 -12.72 9.25 4.33
C ASN A 207 -11.95 8.83 3.06
N LEU A 208 -10.74 8.31 3.19
CA LEU A 208 -9.94 7.78 2.08
C LEU A 208 -9.82 6.27 2.20
N THR A 209 -10.38 5.58 1.21
CA THR A 209 -10.16 4.15 0.99
C THR A 209 -9.30 3.97 -0.25
N VAL A 210 -8.36 3.05 -0.17
CA VAL A 210 -7.52 2.66 -1.31
C VAL A 210 -7.85 1.21 -1.68
N LEU A 211 -8.03 0.96 -2.97
CA LEU A 211 -7.98 -0.38 -3.56
C LEU A 211 -6.61 -0.53 -4.22
N PRO A 212 -5.65 -1.23 -3.59
CA PRO A 212 -4.38 -1.55 -4.22
C PRO A 212 -4.58 -2.36 -5.51
N ALA A 213 -3.56 -2.41 -6.36
CA ALA A 213 -3.62 -3.19 -7.59
C ALA A 213 -3.67 -4.69 -7.32
N GLY A 214 -3.07 -5.15 -6.21
CA GLY A 214 -2.94 -6.56 -5.88
C GLY A 214 -1.76 -7.21 -6.58
N THR A 215 -1.85 -8.53 -6.82
CA THR A 215 -0.82 -9.28 -7.53
C THR A 215 -0.48 -8.63 -8.88
N ARG A 216 0.81 -8.41 -9.14
CA ARG A 216 1.29 -7.79 -10.39
C ARG A 216 0.89 -8.64 -11.60
N MET A 217 0.27 -8.04 -12.61
CA MET A 217 -0.23 -8.72 -13.80
C MET A 217 0.48 -8.25 -15.07
N PRO A 218 1.33 -9.07 -15.70
CA PRO A 218 1.94 -8.75 -17.00
C PRO A 218 0.92 -8.57 -18.13
N HIS A 219 -0.19 -9.31 -18.08
CA HIS A 219 -1.28 -9.29 -19.07
C HIS A 219 -2.53 -8.58 -18.53
N ALA A 220 -2.35 -7.38 -17.98
CA ALA A 220 -3.40 -6.61 -17.32
C ALA A 220 -4.65 -6.35 -18.21
N SER A 221 -4.45 -6.13 -19.51
CA SER A 221 -5.52 -5.80 -20.46
C SER A 221 -6.60 -6.88 -20.54
N GLU A 222 -6.23 -8.15 -20.40
CA GLU A 222 -7.17 -9.27 -20.45
C GLU A 222 -8.12 -9.22 -19.25
N LEU A 223 -7.59 -9.00 -18.05
CA LEU A 223 -8.39 -8.87 -16.83
C LEU A 223 -9.29 -7.63 -16.85
N LEU A 224 -8.75 -6.48 -17.28
CA LEU A 224 -9.51 -5.22 -17.36
C LEU A 224 -10.63 -5.27 -18.41
N SER A 225 -10.52 -6.18 -19.39
CA SER A 225 -11.56 -6.41 -20.41
C SER A 225 -12.65 -7.37 -19.95
N MET A 226 -12.51 -8.02 -18.79
CA MET A 226 -13.49 -9.00 -18.31
C MET A 226 -14.78 -8.31 -17.80
N PRO A 227 -15.95 -8.98 -17.92
CA PRO A 227 -17.21 -8.48 -17.34
C PRO A 227 -17.15 -8.23 -15.82
N THR A 228 -16.25 -8.93 -15.12
CA THR A 228 -16.00 -8.74 -13.68
C THR A 228 -15.49 -7.35 -13.37
N PHE A 229 -14.72 -6.72 -14.28
CA PHE A 229 -14.27 -5.33 -14.10
C PHE A 229 -15.43 -4.36 -14.12
N LYS A 230 -16.32 -4.46 -15.12
CA LYS A 230 -17.53 -3.64 -15.20
C LYS A 230 -18.39 -3.77 -13.93
N THR A 231 -18.66 -4.99 -13.50
CA THR A 231 -19.49 -5.26 -12.32
C THR A 231 -18.86 -4.69 -11.04
N THR A 232 -17.53 -4.84 -10.90
CA THR A 232 -16.77 -4.28 -9.78
C THR A 232 -16.80 -2.75 -9.79
N HIS A 233 -16.60 -2.15 -10.95
CA HIS A 233 -16.68 -0.71 -11.14
C HIS A 233 -18.06 -0.15 -10.75
N GLU A 234 -19.16 -0.73 -11.25
CA GLU A 234 -20.52 -0.29 -10.95
C GLU A 234 -20.82 -0.37 -9.44
N LEU A 235 -20.36 -1.44 -8.79
CA LEU A 235 -20.48 -1.62 -7.35
C LEU A 235 -19.73 -0.54 -6.56
N LEU A 236 -18.48 -0.25 -6.94
CA LEU A 236 -17.63 0.72 -6.24
C LEU A 236 -18.12 2.16 -6.47
N ALA A 237 -18.51 2.50 -7.70
CA ALA A 237 -19.07 3.79 -8.05
C ALA A 237 -20.33 4.13 -7.22
N GLY A 238 -21.14 3.13 -6.86
CA GLY A 238 -22.32 3.31 -6.01
C GLY A 238 -22.04 3.45 -4.51
N GLN A 239 -20.84 3.09 -4.03
CA GLN A 239 -20.51 3.09 -2.59
C GLN A 239 -19.78 4.36 -2.13
N PHE A 240 -19.11 5.05 -3.04
CA PHE A 240 -18.26 6.20 -2.74
C PHE A 240 -18.83 7.48 -3.37
N ASP A 241 -18.55 8.61 -2.74
CA ASP A 241 -18.94 9.91 -3.28
C ASP A 241 -18.07 10.26 -4.49
N ILE A 242 -16.83 9.78 -4.53
CA ILE A 242 -15.89 9.96 -5.65
C ILE A 242 -14.98 8.73 -5.77
N VAL A 243 -14.77 8.26 -7.00
CA VAL A 243 -13.86 7.18 -7.35
C VAL A 243 -12.80 7.72 -8.30
N LEU A 244 -11.53 7.57 -7.92
CA LEU A 244 -10.38 8.01 -8.67
C LEU A 244 -9.58 6.78 -9.13
N TYR A 245 -9.40 6.62 -10.43
CA TYR A 245 -8.53 5.60 -10.99
C TYR A 245 -7.14 6.18 -11.28
N ASP A 246 -6.11 5.58 -10.68
CA ASP A 246 -4.73 5.68 -11.16
C ASP A 246 -4.51 4.66 -12.27
N THR A 247 -3.86 5.06 -13.35
CA THR A 247 -3.71 4.23 -14.56
C THR A 247 -2.26 4.24 -15.03
N PRO A 248 -1.82 3.22 -15.80
CA PRO A 248 -0.48 3.25 -16.38
C PRO A 248 -0.32 4.40 -17.39
N GLY A 249 0.91 4.69 -17.78
CA GLY A 249 1.19 5.58 -18.90
C GLY A 249 0.46 5.17 -20.18
N PHE A 250 -0.18 6.14 -20.84
CA PHE A 250 -1.05 5.86 -21.99
C PHE A 250 -0.27 5.33 -23.22
N ILE A 251 0.97 5.79 -23.44
CA ILE A 251 1.77 5.38 -24.61
C ILE A 251 2.24 3.93 -24.50
N GLU A 252 2.51 3.46 -23.28
CA GLU A 252 3.07 2.14 -23.02
C GLU A 252 2.00 1.03 -22.98
N SER A 253 0.74 1.38 -22.75
CA SER A 253 -0.34 0.41 -22.62
C SER A 253 -1.73 0.97 -22.97
N THR A 254 -2.57 0.12 -23.56
CA THR A 254 -4.00 0.38 -23.77
C THR A 254 -4.84 0.23 -22.49
N ASP A 255 -4.24 -0.22 -21.39
CA ASP A 255 -4.93 -0.43 -20.10
C ASP A 255 -5.59 0.85 -19.60
N ALA A 256 -4.92 1.99 -19.74
CA ALA A 256 -5.47 3.30 -19.35
C ALA A 256 -6.74 3.64 -20.14
N LEU A 257 -6.78 3.31 -21.44
CA LEU A 257 -7.96 3.53 -22.28
C LEU A 257 -9.12 2.59 -21.90
N LEU A 258 -8.83 1.33 -21.58
CA LEU A 258 -9.84 0.38 -21.11
C LEU A 258 -10.48 0.89 -19.82
N VAL A 259 -9.67 1.29 -18.82
CA VAL A 259 -10.17 1.86 -17.56
C VAL A 259 -10.96 3.14 -17.82
N ALA A 260 -10.45 4.03 -18.67
CA ALA A 260 -11.11 5.28 -19.04
C ALA A 260 -12.52 5.07 -19.61
N SER A 261 -12.73 4.00 -20.40
CA SER A 261 -14.02 3.71 -21.02
C SER A 261 -15.16 3.40 -20.03
N TYR A 262 -14.81 3.10 -18.77
CA TYR A 262 -15.78 2.93 -17.68
C TYR A 262 -15.88 4.18 -16.79
N CYS A 263 -15.02 5.18 -16.95
CA CYS A 263 -15.04 6.40 -16.16
C CYS A 263 -15.93 7.46 -16.80
N ASP A 264 -16.53 8.33 -15.98
CA ASP A 264 -17.32 9.46 -16.50
C ASP A 264 -16.43 10.47 -17.24
N TYR A 265 -15.22 10.67 -16.68
CA TYR A 265 -14.27 11.64 -17.16
C TYR A 265 -12.83 11.14 -17.08
N VAL A 266 -11.98 11.76 -17.91
CA VAL A 266 -10.52 11.69 -17.81
C VAL A 266 -9.95 13.05 -17.42
N LEU A 267 -9.01 13.05 -16.48
CA LEU A 267 -8.11 14.15 -16.21
C LEU A 267 -6.72 13.80 -16.74
N LEU A 268 -6.27 14.52 -17.77
CA LEU A 268 -4.98 14.24 -18.41
C LEU A 268 -3.85 14.96 -17.66
N VAL A 269 -2.82 14.24 -17.25
CA VAL A 269 -1.63 14.77 -16.58
C VAL A 269 -0.46 14.84 -17.57
N VAL A 270 0.11 16.03 -17.67
CA VAL A 270 1.21 16.37 -18.59
C VAL A 270 2.39 16.84 -17.77
N HIS A 271 3.56 16.23 -17.94
CA HIS A 271 4.75 16.63 -17.21
C HIS A 271 5.51 17.70 -17.99
N LYS A 272 5.76 18.84 -17.33
CA LYS A 272 6.52 19.94 -17.90
C LYS A 272 7.91 19.48 -18.33
N ASN A 273 8.35 19.92 -19.50
CA ASN A 273 9.64 19.59 -20.11
C ASN A 273 9.90 18.09 -20.38
N GLN A 274 8.91 17.22 -20.17
CA GLN A 274 9.05 15.77 -20.35
C GLN A 274 8.01 15.18 -21.30
N SER A 275 6.77 15.65 -21.24
CA SER A 275 5.71 15.26 -22.17
C SER A 275 5.83 16.07 -23.46
N ARG A 276 5.91 15.40 -24.62
CA ARG A 276 5.92 16.07 -25.92
C ARG A 276 4.51 16.49 -26.29
N LEU A 277 4.36 17.71 -26.83
CA LEU A 277 3.06 18.22 -27.25
C LEU A 277 2.37 17.31 -28.28
N THR A 278 3.15 16.70 -29.19
CA THR A 278 2.64 15.72 -30.17
C THR A 278 1.98 14.53 -29.49
N ASP A 279 2.57 14.04 -28.41
CA ASP A 279 2.09 12.88 -27.68
C ASP A 279 0.82 13.25 -26.89
N VAL A 280 0.79 14.42 -26.25
CA VAL A 280 -0.40 14.96 -25.57
C VAL A 280 -1.58 15.05 -26.55
N ILE A 281 -1.37 15.59 -27.75
CA ILE A 281 -2.42 15.71 -28.77
C ILE A 281 -2.90 14.33 -29.23
N ALA A 282 -1.97 13.39 -29.48
CA ALA A 282 -2.31 12.04 -29.92
C ALA A 282 -3.12 11.28 -28.84
N VAL A 283 -2.66 11.33 -27.58
CA VAL A 283 -3.35 10.72 -26.44
C VAL A 283 -4.74 11.32 -26.26
N SER A 284 -4.84 12.66 -26.24
CA SER A 284 -6.12 13.36 -26.12
C SER A 284 -7.09 12.94 -27.22
N LYS A 285 -6.59 12.83 -28.46
CA LYS A 285 -7.41 12.40 -29.60
C LYS A 285 -7.90 10.96 -29.42
N GLN A 286 -7.03 10.03 -29.04
CA GLN A 286 -7.42 8.64 -28.86
C GLN A 286 -8.46 8.46 -27.75
N ILE A 287 -8.35 9.19 -26.64
CA ILE A 287 -9.35 9.16 -25.56
C ILE A 287 -10.71 9.67 -26.06
N THR A 288 -10.73 10.81 -26.77
CA THR A 288 -11.98 11.39 -27.28
C THR A 288 -12.61 10.57 -28.40
N ASP A 289 -11.79 9.93 -29.25
CA ASP A 289 -12.27 9.05 -30.33
C ASP A 289 -12.97 7.79 -29.77
N ASN A 290 -12.69 7.41 -28.52
CA ASN A 290 -13.35 6.32 -27.79
C ASN A 290 -14.47 6.83 -26.85
N ALA A 291 -15.06 7.98 -27.18
CA ALA A 291 -16.23 8.56 -26.51
C ALA A 291 -16.06 8.86 -25.00
N THR A 292 -14.83 8.91 -24.49
CA THR A 292 -14.56 9.33 -23.11
C THR A 292 -14.26 10.83 -23.06
N ALA A 293 -14.97 11.56 -22.19
CA ALA A 293 -14.80 13.00 -22.08
C ALA A 293 -13.57 13.36 -21.24
N ILE A 294 -12.72 14.26 -21.74
CA ILE A 294 -11.62 14.84 -20.96
C ILE A 294 -12.15 16.07 -20.22
N ILE A 295 -12.22 16.01 -18.89
CA ILE A 295 -12.70 17.14 -18.07
C ILE A 295 -11.67 18.27 -17.96
N GLY A 296 -10.40 17.94 -18.17
CA GLY A 296 -9.30 18.90 -18.22
C GLY A 296 -7.94 18.27 -18.40
N THR A 297 -6.94 19.14 -18.51
CA THR A 297 -5.52 18.78 -18.59
C THR A 297 -4.75 19.56 -17.53
N ILE A 298 -3.88 18.88 -16.79
CA ILE A 298 -3.05 19.46 -15.73
C ILE A 298 -1.58 19.37 -16.13
N LEU A 299 -0.86 20.49 -15.99
CA LEU A 299 0.58 20.53 -16.13
C LEU A 299 1.23 20.35 -14.76
N VAL A 300 2.08 19.34 -14.61
CA VAL A 300 2.83 19.06 -13.37
C VAL A 300 4.33 19.30 -13.56
N ASP A 301 5.00 19.74 -12.49
CA ASP A 301 6.44 20.02 -12.40
C ASP A 301 6.87 19.68 -10.97
N TYR A 302 7.10 18.38 -10.71
CA TYR A 302 7.50 17.86 -9.40
C TYR A 302 9.02 17.84 -9.22
#